data_AF-A0AAU8CI68-F1
#
_entry.id   AF-A0AAU8CI68-F1
#
_cell.length_a   1.000
_cell.length_b   1.000
_cell.length_c   1.000
_cell.angle_alpha   90.00
_cell.angle_beta   90.00
_cell.angle_gamma   90.00
#
_symmetry.space_group_name_H-M   'P 1'
#
loop_
_entity.id
_entity.type
_entity.pdbx_description
1 polymer ?
#
loop_
_entity_poly.entity_id
_entity_poly.type
_entity_poly.pdbx_seq_one_letter_code
_entity_poly.pdbx_strand_id
1 'polypeptide(L)'
;MNDVMLTAFRHDAHKFTGESHEDAREEFAGVPVNQSVPQGADGDAAALSRPQQQQEQTVPTHNDHYRLSLLTGETAYDPGEFSRATIESEIADLIAIEDAHAAHEQWLTSDVAAAFNESVYHPYTSLKYHTLLVAALLDNYRAGHEFADLRLIVDPEGDVVPFRTIYDGNRFALRIDESADGNPSARVGSRPWRSWASAWNRLTAHPLDTDRDKYDMTLDANLRRMQSWSAALQYIEDYAEWRPDR
;
A
#
# COMPACT_ATOMS: atom_id res chain seq x y z
N MET A 1 11.24 20.43 -4.51
CA MET A 1 10.48 19.50 -5.39
C MET A 1 10.15 18.19 -4.67
N ASN A 2 11.06 17.69 -3.81
CA ASN A 2 10.84 16.56 -2.90
C ASN A 2 9.80 16.83 -1.81
N ASP A 3 9.65 18.08 -1.36
CA ASP A 3 8.75 18.44 -0.25
C ASP A 3 7.29 18.01 -0.46
N VAL A 4 6.79 18.13 -1.70
CA VAL A 4 5.41 17.71 -2.03
C VAL A 4 5.28 16.18 -2.00
N MET A 5 6.35 15.43 -2.28
CA MET A 5 6.32 13.97 -2.13
C MET A 5 6.34 13.56 -0.66
N LEU A 6 7.06 14.29 0.21
CA LEU A 6 6.99 14.06 1.65
C LEU A 6 5.58 14.26 2.21
N THR A 7 4.79 15.17 1.64
CA THR A 7 3.38 15.31 2.00
C THR A 7 2.63 13.99 1.81
N ALA A 8 2.85 13.26 0.70
CA ALA A 8 2.22 11.94 0.50
C ALA A 8 2.62 10.93 1.59
N PHE A 9 3.89 10.91 2.01
CA PHE A 9 4.35 9.99 3.07
C PHE A 9 3.91 10.38 4.49
N ARG A 10 3.31 11.57 4.67
CA ARG A 10 2.94 12.12 5.99
C ARG A 10 1.45 12.45 6.11
N HIS A 11 0.66 12.35 5.04
CA HIS A 11 -0.72 12.82 4.99
C HIS A 11 -1.71 12.06 5.88
N ASP A 12 -1.38 10.81 6.23
CA ASP A 12 -2.25 9.93 7.00
C ASP A 12 -1.58 9.46 8.31
N ALA A 13 -0.66 10.26 8.84
CA ALA A 13 0.04 9.93 10.09
C ALA A 13 -0.91 9.76 11.28
N HIS A 14 -2.10 10.39 11.28
CA HIS A 14 -3.13 10.19 12.31
C HIS A 14 -3.63 8.74 12.39
N LYS A 15 -3.46 7.93 11.34
CA LYS A 15 -3.80 6.49 11.38
C LYS A 15 -2.93 5.71 12.35
N PHE A 16 -1.69 6.16 12.59
CA PHE A 16 -0.80 5.56 13.58
C PHE A 16 -1.25 5.79 15.04
N THR A 17 -2.02 6.84 15.30
CA THR A 17 -2.49 7.19 16.65
C THR A 17 -3.93 6.74 16.91
N GLY A 18 -4.62 6.25 15.87
CA GLY A 18 -6.06 5.96 15.92
C GLY A 18 -6.93 7.21 16.08
N GLU A 19 -6.37 8.40 15.88
CA GLU A 19 -7.10 9.66 15.94
C GLU A 19 -8.07 9.76 14.75
N SER A 20 -9.17 10.50 14.93
CA SER A 20 -10.05 10.84 13.80
C SER A 20 -9.34 11.85 12.90
N HIS A 21 -9.74 11.96 11.64
CA HIS A 21 -9.18 12.99 10.76
C HIS A 21 -9.50 14.42 11.24
N GLU A 22 -10.66 14.62 11.90
CA GLU A 22 -11.08 15.93 12.42
C GLU A 22 -10.27 16.37 13.64
N ASP A 23 -9.76 15.41 14.41
CA ASP A 23 -8.95 15.64 15.62
C ASP A 23 -7.45 15.37 15.38
N ALA A 24 -7.06 15.12 14.13
CA ALA A 24 -5.70 14.78 13.76
C ALA A 24 -4.73 15.91 14.10
N ARG A 25 -3.62 15.57 14.75
CA ARG A 25 -2.55 16.53 15.03
C ARG A 25 -1.93 17.02 13.72
N GLU A 26 -1.62 18.30 13.67
CA GLU A 26 -0.90 18.90 12.54
C GLU A 26 0.61 18.60 12.57
N GLU A 27 1.13 18.14 13.72
CA GLU A 27 2.53 17.77 13.90
C GLU A 27 2.68 16.44 14.64
N PHE A 28 3.67 15.65 14.22
CA PHE A 28 4.11 14.43 14.90
C PHE A 28 5.63 14.50 15.12
N ALA A 29 6.07 14.40 16.38
CA ALA A 29 7.48 14.55 16.75
C ALA A 29 8.17 15.84 16.20
N GLY A 30 7.41 16.93 16.08
CA GLY A 30 7.89 18.22 15.53
C GLY A 30 7.94 18.29 14.01
N VAL A 31 7.44 17.26 13.31
CA VAL A 31 7.34 17.21 11.85
C VAL A 31 5.89 17.51 11.43
N PRO A 32 5.64 18.41 10.48
CA PRO A 32 4.31 18.64 9.93
C PRO A 32 3.76 17.39 9.26
N VAL A 33 2.53 17.00 9.61
CA VAL A 33 1.83 15.80 9.13
C VAL A 33 0.37 16.11 8.81
N ASN A 34 -0.35 15.13 8.26
CA ASN A 34 -1.78 15.21 7.97
C ASN A 34 -2.20 16.36 7.02
N GLN A 35 -1.24 16.83 6.21
CA GLN A 35 -1.48 17.83 5.18
C GLN A 35 -2.17 17.20 3.98
N SER A 36 -3.13 17.92 3.39
CA SER A 36 -3.83 17.45 2.19
C SER A 36 -2.87 17.21 1.02
N VAL A 37 -3.00 16.03 0.40
CA VAL A 37 -2.22 15.68 -0.79
C VAL A 37 -2.81 16.36 -2.03
N PRO A 38 -1.99 17.03 -2.87
CA PRO A 38 -2.51 17.73 -4.04
C PRO A 38 -2.95 16.78 -5.16
N GLN A 39 -3.60 17.36 -6.18
CA GLN A 39 -4.01 16.68 -7.43
C GLN A 39 -5.00 15.51 -7.24
N GLY A 40 -5.61 15.37 -6.06
CA GLY A 40 -6.60 14.33 -5.79
C GLY A 40 -6.03 12.92 -5.63
N ALA A 41 -4.70 12.79 -5.53
CA ALA A 41 -4.01 11.50 -5.47
C ALA A 41 -4.47 10.63 -4.28
N ASP A 42 -4.68 11.24 -3.11
CA ASP A 42 -5.22 10.55 -1.93
C ASP A 42 -6.64 10.00 -2.19
N GLY A 43 -7.55 10.83 -2.70
CA GLY A 43 -8.91 10.40 -3.02
C GLY A 43 -8.97 9.26 -4.05
N ASP A 44 -8.11 9.30 -5.07
CA ASP A 44 -8.02 8.25 -6.08
C ASP A 44 -7.40 6.95 -5.51
N ALA A 45 -6.39 7.03 -4.64
CA ALA A 45 -5.83 5.88 -3.93
C ALA A 45 -6.84 5.26 -2.96
N ALA A 46 -7.61 6.08 -2.26
CA ALA A 46 -8.70 5.62 -1.40
C ALA A 46 -9.77 4.89 -2.22
N ALA A 47 -10.11 5.39 -3.42
CA ALA A 47 -11.05 4.74 -4.33
C ALA A 47 -10.52 3.42 -4.90
N LEU A 48 -9.21 3.29 -5.14
CA LEU A 48 -8.55 2.02 -5.50
C LEU A 48 -8.65 1.01 -4.35
N SER A 49 -8.44 1.48 -3.12
CA SER A 49 -8.48 0.64 -1.92
C SER A 49 -9.91 0.28 -1.49
N ARG A 50 -10.92 1.02 -1.96
CA ARG A 50 -12.34 0.88 -1.57
C ARG A 50 -13.30 0.92 -2.78
N PRO A 51 -13.16 -0.01 -3.75
CA PRO A 51 -13.95 0.04 -4.98
C PRO A 51 -15.42 -0.38 -4.73
N GLN A 52 -16.34 0.59 -4.80
CA GLN A 52 -17.81 0.41 -4.85
C GLN A 52 -18.46 -0.50 -3.79
N GLN A 53 -17.84 -0.71 -2.63
CA GLN A 53 -18.46 -1.46 -1.53
C GLN A 53 -19.11 -0.53 -0.51
N GLN A 54 -20.32 -0.90 -0.08
CA GLN A 54 -20.90 -0.41 1.16
C GLN A 54 -20.02 -0.99 2.28
N GLN A 55 -19.28 -0.12 2.97
CA GLN A 55 -18.38 -0.54 4.02
C GLN A 55 -19.21 -1.01 5.21
N GLU A 56 -19.15 -2.29 5.53
CA GLU A 56 -19.73 -2.87 6.73
C GLU A 56 -18.60 -3.26 7.68
N GLN A 57 -18.73 -2.90 8.95
CA GLN A 57 -17.83 -3.40 9.99
C GLN A 57 -18.14 -4.88 10.21
N THR A 58 -17.35 -5.76 9.60
CA THR A 58 -17.61 -7.22 9.62
C THR A 58 -17.13 -7.90 10.90
N VAL A 59 -16.22 -7.27 11.66
CA VAL A 59 -15.76 -7.76 12.98
C VAL A 59 -16.06 -6.68 14.04
N PRO A 60 -17.22 -6.77 14.73
CA PRO A 60 -17.66 -5.77 15.72
C PRO A 60 -16.70 -5.55 16.89
N THR A 61 -15.82 -6.52 17.15
CA THR A 61 -14.82 -6.48 18.23
C THR A 61 -13.49 -5.89 17.82
N HIS A 62 -13.26 -5.68 16.52
CA HIS A 62 -12.03 -5.08 16.02
C HIS A 62 -12.23 -3.58 15.83
N ASN A 63 -11.99 -2.83 16.90
CA ASN A 63 -11.99 -1.36 16.91
C ASN A 63 -10.59 -0.78 17.01
N ASP A 64 -9.56 -1.63 16.87
CA ASP A 64 -8.17 -1.23 16.98
C ASP A 64 -7.63 -0.79 15.61
N HIS A 65 -6.64 0.10 15.62
CA HIS A 65 -6.01 0.64 14.42
C HIS A 65 -4.99 -0.34 13.82
N TYR A 66 -4.54 -1.33 14.59
CA TYR A 66 -3.70 -2.41 14.09
C TYR A 66 -4.42 -3.29 13.07
N ARG A 67 -3.69 -3.80 12.09
CA ARG A 67 -4.21 -4.63 11.00
C ARG A 67 -4.43 -6.07 11.45
N LEU A 68 -5.48 -6.70 10.90
CA LEU A 68 -5.63 -8.16 10.89
C LEU A 68 -5.10 -8.71 9.56
N SER A 69 -4.27 -9.74 9.61
CA SER A 69 -3.85 -10.44 8.40
C SER A 69 -5.05 -11.13 7.74
N LEU A 70 -5.26 -10.88 6.45
CA LEU A 70 -6.25 -11.62 5.66
C LEU A 70 -5.83 -13.08 5.40
N LEU A 71 -4.57 -13.42 5.65
CA LEU A 71 -4.04 -14.77 5.49
C LEU A 71 -4.23 -15.61 6.76
N THR A 72 -3.81 -15.10 7.91
CA THR A 72 -3.84 -15.86 9.19
C THR A 72 -5.01 -15.48 10.09
N GLY A 73 -5.58 -14.28 9.93
CA GLY A 73 -6.56 -13.70 10.84
C GLY A 73 -5.96 -13.15 12.14
N GLU A 74 -4.64 -13.21 12.30
CA GLU A 74 -3.92 -12.70 13.47
C GLU A 74 -3.70 -11.19 13.36
N THR A 75 -3.58 -10.53 14.50
CA THR A 75 -3.18 -9.12 14.55
C THR A 75 -1.72 -8.99 14.14
N ALA A 76 -1.41 -7.97 13.34
CA ALA A 76 -0.04 -7.61 13.01
C ALA A 76 0.74 -7.04 14.21
N TYR A 77 0.04 -6.74 15.32
CA TYR A 77 0.65 -6.31 16.58
C TYR A 77 0.89 -7.48 17.53
N ASP A 78 2.16 -7.87 17.72
CA ASP A 78 2.59 -8.74 18.82
C ASP A 78 3.16 -7.89 19.98
N PRO A 79 2.49 -7.81 21.14
CA PRO A 79 3.01 -7.08 22.30
C PRO A 79 4.31 -7.67 22.89
N GLY A 80 4.69 -8.89 22.51
CA GLY A 80 5.95 -9.54 22.88
C GLY A 80 7.14 -9.11 22.03
N GLU A 81 6.92 -8.76 20.76
CA GLU A 81 7.95 -8.25 19.84
C GLU A 81 7.97 -6.72 19.81
N PHE A 82 6.81 -6.06 19.93
CA PHE A 82 6.66 -4.62 19.85
C PHE A 82 6.20 -4.01 21.17
N SER A 83 7.11 -3.34 21.88
CA SER A 83 6.70 -2.44 22.96
C SER A 83 6.07 -1.17 22.36
N ARG A 84 5.04 -0.60 23.00
CA ARG A 84 4.42 0.67 22.55
C ARG A 84 5.42 1.80 22.37
N ALA A 85 6.44 1.88 23.24
CA ALA A 85 7.49 2.88 23.13
C ALA A 85 8.39 2.64 21.91
N THR A 86 8.63 1.39 21.53
CA THR A 86 9.34 1.02 20.31
C THR A 86 8.55 1.47 19.08
N ILE A 87 7.24 1.17 19.03
CA ILE A 87 6.35 1.59 17.94
C ILE A 87 6.33 3.11 17.79
N GLU A 88 6.15 3.86 18.88
CA GLU A 88 6.13 5.32 18.83
C GLU A 88 7.47 5.89 18.30
N SER A 89 8.60 5.26 18.63
CA SER A 89 9.92 5.64 18.10
C SER A 89 10.07 5.30 16.62
N GLU A 90 9.67 4.10 16.19
CA GLU A 90 9.76 3.67 14.78
C GLU A 90 8.86 4.51 13.87
N ILE A 91 7.67 4.89 14.34
CA ILE A 91 6.80 5.84 13.63
C ILE A 91 7.48 7.21 13.53
N ALA A 92 8.08 7.70 14.63
CA ALA A 92 8.78 8.97 14.62
C ALA A 92 9.95 8.97 13.62
N ASP A 93 10.73 7.90 13.61
CA ASP A 93 11.86 7.73 12.68
C ASP A 93 11.38 7.68 11.23
N LEU A 94 10.31 6.94 10.93
CA LEU A 94 9.71 6.87 9.59
C LEU A 94 9.19 8.23 9.11
N ILE A 95 8.49 8.98 9.97
CA ILE A 95 7.91 10.28 9.63
C ILE A 95 8.97 11.38 9.50
N ALA A 96 10.05 11.29 10.29
CA ALA A 96 11.12 12.29 10.33
C ALA A 96 12.03 12.30 9.09
N ILE A 97 11.93 11.31 8.20
CA ILE A 97 12.76 11.26 6.99
C ILE A 97 12.53 12.50 6.12
N GLU A 98 13.59 13.27 5.90
CA GLU A 98 13.54 14.55 5.17
C GLU A 98 13.80 14.41 3.67
N ASP A 99 14.44 13.32 3.23
CA ASP A 99 14.61 13.05 1.81
C ASP A 99 13.46 12.17 1.29
N ALA A 100 12.77 12.62 0.24
CA ALA A 100 11.61 11.92 -0.26
C ALA A 100 11.94 10.55 -0.86
N HIS A 101 13.11 10.39 -1.51
CA HIS A 101 13.51 9.10 -2.05
C HIS A 101 13.77 8.10 -0.92
N ALA A 102 14.52 8.53 0.10
CA ALA A 102 14.74 7.72 1.30
C ALA A 102 13.43 7.40 2.03
N ALA A 103 12.46 8.33 2.06
CA ALA A 103 11.15 8.07 2.64
C ALA A 103 10.43 6.98 1.84
N HIS A 104 10.44 7.05 0.51
CA HIS A 104 9.83 6.02 -0.34
C HIS A 104 10.43 4.64 -0.11
N GLU A 105 11.76 4.54 -0.11
CA GLU A 105 12.48 3.29 0.17
C GLU A 105 12.13 2.74 1.56
N GLN A 106 12.14 3.59 2.59
CA GLN A 106 11.80 3.16 3.94
C GLN A 106 10.33 2.70 4.05
N TRP A 107 9.40 3.38 3.39
CA TRP A 107 7.99 2.98 3.37
C TRP A 107 7.79 1.62 2.68
N LEU A 108 8.56 1.29 1.64
CA LEU A 108 8.48 -0.02 0.97
C LEU A 108 8.85 -1.17 1.92
N THR A 109 9.79 -0.95 2.84
CA THR A 109 10.28 -1.98 3.76
C THR A 109 9.77 -1.83 5.20
N SER A 110 8.78 -0.97 5.44
CA SER A 110 8.35 -0.62 6.80
C SER A 110 7.36 -1.63 7.38
N ASP A 111 7.81 -2.43 8.35
CA ASP A 111 6.97 -3.33 9.14
C ASP A 111 6.00 -2.55 10.02
N VAL A 112 6.47 -1.44 10.61
CA VAL A 112 5.64 -0.57 11.44
C VAL A 112 4.49 0.04 10.63
N ALA A 113 4.67 0.38 9.35
CA ALA A 113 3.56 0.87 8.51
C ALA A 113 2.61 -0.26 8.09
N ALA A 114 3.14 -1.47 7.86
CA ALA A 114 2.34 -2.65 7.49
C ALA A 114 1.42 -3.13 8.64
N ALA A 115 1.78 -2.80 9.88
CA ALA A 115 1.01 -3.16 11.06
C ALA A 115 -0.30 -2.39 11.24
N PHE A 116 -0.56 -1.32 10.48
CA PHE A 116 -1.71 -0.43 10.67
C PHE A 116 -2.69 -0.50 9.51
N ASN A 117 -3.98 -0.41 9.84
CA ASN A 117 -5.03 -0.23 8.85
C ASN A 117 -5.12 1.23 8.41
N GLU A 118 -5.41 1.46 7.13
CA GLU A 118 -5.93 2.74 6.64
C GLU A 118 -7.41 2.91 7.01
N SER A 119 -8.18 1.81 6.98
CA SER A 119 -9.58 1.73 7.37
C SER A 119 -9.85 0.50 8.24
N VAL A 120 -10.56 0.71 9.34
CA VAL A 120 -11.08 -0.38 10.18
C VAL A 120 -12.27 -1.11 9.54
N TYR A 121 -12.81 -0.60 8.44
CA TYR A 121 -13.88 -1.26 7.71
C TYR A 121 -13.32 -2.30 6.74
N HIS A 122 -14.04 -3.41 6.59
CA HIS A 122 -13.67 -4.44 5.62
C HIS A 122 -13.64 -3.84 4.21
N PRO A 123 -12.56 -4.08 3.42
CA PRO A 123 -11.59 -5.17 3.54
C PRO A 123 -10.31 -4.93 4.37
N TYR A 124 -10.29 -4.09 5.41
CA TYR A 124 -9.11 -3.84 6.26
C TYR A 124 -7.90 -3.39 5.43
N THR A 125 -8.00 -2.18 4.88
CA THR A 125 -7.00 -1.61 3.98
C THR A 125 -5.68 -1.37 4.71
N SER A 126 -4.54 -1.56 4.04
CA SER A 126 -3.20 -1.35 4.63
C SER A 126 -2.77 0.11 4.53
N LEU A 127 -2.29 0.69 5.64
CA LEU A 127 -1.74 2.06 5.67
C LEU A 127 -0.50 2.19 4.79
N LYS A 128 0.46 1.26 4.92
CA LYS A 128 1.66 1.19 4.08
C LYS A 128 1.32 1.30 2.60
N TYR A 129 0.44 0.41 2.14
CA TYR A 129 0.14 0.32 0.72
C TYR A 129 -0.80 1.43 0.23
N HIS A 130 -1.68 1.97 1.08
CA HIS A 130 -2.40 3.20 0.73
C HIS A 130 -1.41 4.35 0.49
N THR A 131 -0.50 4.61 1.42
CA THR A 131 0.50 5.68 1.31
C THR A 131 1.37 5.51 0.06
N LEU A 132 1.82 4.29 -0.25
CA LEU A 132 2.60 4.01 -1.47
C LEU A 132 1.80 4.26 -2.75
N LEU A 133 0.51 3.89 -2.77
CA LEU A 133 -0.38 4.21 -3.89
C LEU A 133 -0.57 5.73 -4.06
N VAL A 134 -0.73 6.47 -2.96
CA VAL A 134 -0.82 7.94 -2.98
C VAL A 134 0.44 8.56 -3.59
N ALA A 135 1.61 8.12 -3.16
CA ALA A 135 2.89 8.59 -3.70
C ALA A 135 3.01 8.30 -5.21
N ALA A 136 2.66 7.09 -5.64
CA ALA A 136 2.73 6.70 -7.05
C ALA A 136 1.76 7.49 -7.93
N LEU A 137 0.53 7.73 -7.47
CA LEU A 137 -0.44 8.56 -8.20
C LEU A 137 -0.01 10.02 -8.25
N LEU A 138 0.40 10.59 -7.11
CA LEU A 138 0.84 11.97 -7.03
C LEU A 138 2.00 12.24 -7.98
N ASP A 139 3.03 11.40 -7.95
CA ASP A 139 4.19 11.62 -8.81
C ASP A 139 3.80 11.50 -10.31
N ASN A 140 2.78 10.68 -10.66
CA ASN A 140 2.32 10.48 -12.05
C ASN A 140 1.57 11.71 -12.53
N TYR A 141 0.69 12.24 -11.67
CA TYR A 141 -0.08 13.45 -11.93
C TYR A 141 0.82 14.68 -12.03
N ARG A 142 1.91 14.73 -11.26
CA ARG A 142 2.94 15.76 -11.37
C ARG A 142 3.74 15.68 -12.67
N ALA A 143 3.93 14.47 -13.20
CA ALA A 143 4.51 14.26 -14.52
C ALA A 143 3.53 14.55 -15.68
N GLY A 144 2.26 14.87 -15.36
CA GLY A 144 1.24 15.25 -16.34
C GLY A 144 0.44 14.08 -16.91
N HIS A 145 0.57 12.88 -16.33
CA HIS A 145 -0.21 11.72 -16.72
C HIS A 145 -1.59 11.73 -16.09
N GLU A 146 -2.61 11.29 -16.83
CA GLU A 146 -3.94 11.09 -16.27
C GLU A 146 -4.06 9.66 -15.71
N PHE A 147 -4.97 9.45 -14.76
CA PHE A 147 -5.24 8.12 -14.20
C PHE A 147 -5.49 7.05 -15.28
N ALA A 148 -6.17 7.43 -16.37
CA ALA A 148 -6.57 6.51 -17.44
C ALA A 148 -5.39 5.96 -18.26
N ASP A 149 -4.22 6.59 -18.14
CA ASP A 149 -2.98 6.21 -18.82
C ASP A 149 -2.18 5.20 -18.00
N LEU A 150 -2.43 5.15 -16.68
CA LEU A 150 -1.63 4.39 -15.75
C LEU A 150 -1.80 2.87 -15.88
N ARG A 151 -0.70 2.18 -15.64
CA ARG A 151 -0.57 0.74 -15.70
C ARG A 151 -0.01 0.20 -14.39
N LEU A 152 -0.51 -0.96 -13.98
CA LEU A 152 0.21 -1.84 -13.07
C LEU A 152 1.26 -2.56 -13.89
N ILE A 153 2.52 -2.41 -13.49
CA ILE A 153 3.69 -2.97 -14.19
C ILE A 153 4.42 -3.89 -13.22
N VAL A 154 4.88 -5.02 -13.75
CA VAL A 154 5.65 -6.03 -13.02
C VAL A 154 7.11 -5.85 -13.41
N ASP A 155 7.93 -5.43 -12.46
CA ASP A 155 9.38 -5.27 -12.67
C ASP A 155 10.15 -6.45 -12.04
N PRO A 156 11.39 -6.71 -12.49
CA PRO A 156 12.31 -7.61 -11.80
C PRO A 156 12.55 -7.20 -10.33
N GLU A 157 12.98 -8.17 -9.51
CA GLU A 157 13.43 -7.89 -8.13
C GLU A 157 14.55 -6.82 -8.11
N GLY A 158 14.44 -5.87 -7.18
CA GLY A 158 15.46 -4.85 -6.94
C GLY A 158 15.41 -3.63 -7.87
N ASP A 159 14.51 -3.62 -8.86
CA ASP A 159 14.28 -2.47 -9.74
C ASP A 159 13.30 -1.48 -9.07
N VAL A 160 13.81 -0.70 -8.11
CA VAL A 160 13.02 0.35 -7.44
C VAL A 160 13.04 1.63 -8.27
N VAL A 161 11.86 2.03 -8.78
CA VAL A 161 11.65 3.33 -9.41
C VAL A 161 11.10 4.29 -8.36
N PRO A 162 11.80 5.39 -8.04
CA PRO A 162 11.38 6.32 -7.01
C PRO A 162 9.93 6.78 -7.17
N PHE A 163 9.20 6.75 -6.07
CA PHE A 163 7.78 7.08 -5.92
C PHE A 163 6.79 6.20 -6.70
N ARG A 164 7.23 5.52 -7.75
CA ARG A 164 6.41 4.71 -8.67
C ARG A 164 6.24 3.27 -8.20
N THR A 165 7.30 2.69 -7.64
CA THR A 165 7.26 1.33 -7.07
C THR A 165 6.36 1.31 -5.84
N ILE A 166 5.37 0.42 -5.83
CA ILE A 166 4.36 0.27 -4.77
C ILE A 166 4.49 -1.05 -4.00
N TYR A 167 5.34 -1.95 -4.47
CA TYR A 167 5.70 -3.22 -3.83
C TYR A 167 7.08 -3.62 -4.31
N ASP A 168 7.96 -4.00 -3.39
CA ASP A 168 9.29 -4.54 -3.70
C ASP A 168 9.49 -5.83 -2.90
N GLY A 169 9.40 -6.97 -3.57
CA GLY A 169 9.54 -8.29 -2.98
C GLY A 169 10.67 -9.08 -3.64
N ASN A 170 11.12 -10.14 -2.98
CA ASN A 170 12.31 -10.92 -3.38
C ASN A 170 12.15 -11.77 -4.67
N ARG A 171 11.16 -11.48 -5.50
CA ARG A 171 10.85 -12.23 -6.73
C ARG A 171 10.41 -11.32 -7.86
N PHE A 172 9.71 -10.23 -7.53
CA PHE A 172 9.24 -9.23 -8.44
C PHE A 172 8.91 -7.96 -7.65
N ALA A 173 8.97 -6.83 -8.33
CA ALA A 173 8.43 -5.56 -7.86
C ALA A 173 7.16 -5.20 -8.65
N LEU A 174 6.35 -4.32 -8.09
CA LEU A 174 5.20 -3.73 -8.79
C LEU A 174 5.32 -2.22 -8.75
N ARG A 175 5.06 -1.58 -9.89
CA ARG A 175 4.96 -0.12 -9.99
C ARG A 175 3.70 0.34 -10.69
N ILE A 176 3.33 1.59 -10.46
CA ILE A 176 2.30 2.30 -11.23
C ILE A 176 2.96 3.38 -12.07
N ASP A 177 2.82 3.28 -13.39
CA ASP A 177 3.40 4.24 -14.34
C ASP A 177 2.65 4.24 -15.68
N GLU A 178 2.93 5.21 -16.54
CA GLU A 178 2.36 5.29 -17.89
C GLU A 178 3.02 4.28 -18.86
N SER A 179 4.35 4.23 -18.86
CA SER A 179 5.13 3.34 -19.73
C SER A 179 5.60 2.09 -19.00
N ALA A 180 5.35 0.94 -19.61
CA ALA A 180 5.83 -0.35 -19.12
C ALA A 180 7.24 -0.71 -19.59
N ASP A 181 7.80 0.02 -20.57
CA ASP A 181 9.14 -0.23 -21.12
C ASP A 181 9.42 -1.69 -21.54
N GLY A 182 8.36 -2.41 -21.95
CA GLY A 182 8.41 -3.82 -22.35
C GLY A 182 8.11 -4.81 -21.22
N ASN A 183 8.05 -4.37 -19.97
CA ASN A 183 7.71 -5.20 -18.83
C ASN A 183 6.23 -5.63 -18.84
N PRO A 184 5.89 -6.78 -18.24
CA PRO A 184 4.51 -7.23 -18.14
C PRO A 184 3.65 -6.17 -17.46
N SER A 185 2.50 -5.84 -18.06
CA SER A 185 1.66 -4.77 -17.53
C SER A 185 0.19 -4.91 -17.88
N ALA A 186 -0.65 -4.19 -17.15
CA ALA A 186 -2.06 -4.01 -17.46
C ALA A 186 -2.50 -2.59 -17.09
N ARG A 187 -3.40 -1.99 -17.88
CA ARG A 187 -4.04 -0.73 -17.48
C ARG A 187 -4.77 -0.89 -16.15
N VAL A 188 -4.51 0.03 -15.22
CA VAL A 188 -5.18 0.12 -13.90
C VAL A 188 -6.68 0.26 -14.13
N GLY A 189 -7.09 1.25 -14.93
CA GLY A 189 -8.47 1.46 -15.33
C GLY A 189 -8.68 2.82 -15.96
N SER A 190 -9.89 3.10 -16.43
CA SER A 190 -10.27 4.45 -16.85
C SER A 190 -10.71 5.35 -15.68
N ARG A 191 -10.92 4.76 -14.49
CA ARG A 191 -11.40 5.41 -13.27
C ARG A 191 -10.84 4.68 -12.03
N PRO A 192 -10.67 5.39 -10.90
CA PRO A 192 -9.95 4.89 -9.73
C PRO A 192 -10.67 3.78 -8.96
N TRP A 193 -11.97 3.57 -9.16
CA TRP A 193 -12.71 2.48 -8.52
C TRP A 193 -12.58 1.11 -9.22
N ARG A 194 -11.63 0.95 -10.15
CA ARG A 194 -11.41 -0.34 -10.80
C ARG A 194 -10.66 -1.26 -9.83
N SER A 195 -11.23 -2.46 -9.61
CA SER A 195 -10.68 -3.43 -8.68
C SER A 195 -9.30 -3.96 -9.09
N TRP A 196 -8.49 -4.31 -8.08
CA TRP A 196 -7.20 -4.99 -8.22
C TRP A 196 -7.30 -6.21 -9.13
N ALA A 197 -8.23 -7.13 -8.84
CA ALA A 197 -8.47 -8.33 -9.63
C ALA A 197 -8.65 -8.02 -11.13
N SER A 198 -9.26 -6.87 -11.45
CA SER A 198 -9.45 -6.46 -12.84
C SER A 198 -8.12 -6.18 -13.54
N ALA A 199 -7.19 -5.48 -12.89
CA ALA A 199 -5.85 -5.23 -13.42
C ALA A 199 -5.00 -6.50 -13.42
N TRP A 200 -4.96 -7.22 -12.30
CA TRP A 200 -4.20 -8.47 -12.14
C TRP A 200 -4.54 -9.51 -13.21
N ASN A 201 -5.83 -9.77 -13.46
CA ASN A 201 -6.26 -10.73 -14.47
C ASN A 201 -5.93 -10.34 -15.92
N ARG A 202 -5.58 -9.07 -16.17
CA ARG A 202 -5.26 -8.55 -17.51
C ARG A 202 -3.75 -8.37 -17.74
N LEU A 203 -2.91 -8.75 -16.78
CA LEU A 203 -1.46 -8.70 -16.97
C LEU A 203 -1.06 -9.48 -18.22
N THR A 204 -0.18 -8.91 -19.03
CA THR A 204 0.32 -9.56 -20.25
C THR A 204 1.14 -10.82 -19.96
N ALA A 205 1.75 -10.89 -18.76
CA ALA A 205 2.35 -12.08 -18.19
C ALA A 205 2.29 -11.98 -16.65
N HIS A 206 2.17 -13.11 -15.96
CA HIS A 206 2.11 -13.16 -14.50
C HIS A 206 3.49 -13.47 -13.89
N PRO A 207 3.85 -12.87 -12.73
CA PRO A 207 5.13 -13.13 -12.06
C PRO A 207 5.19 -14.44 -11.26
N LEU A 208 4.09 -15.21 -11.22
CA LEU A 208 3.93 -16.40 -10.40
C LEU A 208 3.99 -17.67 -11.27
N ASP A 209 4.69 -18.72 -10.80
CA ASP A 209 4.80 -20.01 -11.50
C ASP A 209 3.65 -20.95 -11.11
N THR A 210 2.44 -20.58 -11.54
CA THR A 210 1.21 -21.32 -11.19
C THR A 210 1.13 -22.72 -11.78
N ASP A 211 1.96 -23.04 -12.77
CA ASP A 211 1.97 -24.35 -13.42
C ASP A 211 2.74 -25.41 -12.61
N ARG A 212 3.68 -24.96 -11.77
CA ARG A 212 4.62 -25.87 -11.05
C ARG A 212 4.62 -25.68 -9.55
N ASP A 213 4.20 -24.52 -9.06
CA ASP A 213 4.21 -24.19 -7.65
C ASP A 213 2.78 -24.02 -7.09
N LYS A 214 2.45 -24.85 -6.11
CA LYS A 214 1.14 -24.90 -5.46
C LYS A 214 0.87 -23.64 -4.65
N TYR A 215 1.91 -23.08 -4.04
CA TYR A 215 1.81 -21.85 -3.24
C TYR A 215 1.54 -20.66 -4.15
N ASP A 216 2.24 -20.59 -5.28
CA ASP A 216 1.99 -19.60 -6.32
C ASP A 216 0.58 -19.71 -6.91
N MET A 217 0.11 -20.94 -7.16
CA MET A 217 -1.26 -21.19 -7.59
C MET A 217 -2.29 -20.68 -6.57
N THR A 218 -2.05 -20.90 -5.27
CA THR A 218 -2.93 -20.41 -4.20
C THR A 218 -2.91 -18.88 -4.10
N LEU A 219 -1.73 -18.27 -4.10
CA LEU A 219 -1.56 -16.81 -4.10
C LEU A 219 -2.28 -16.18 -5.29
N ASP A 220 -2.01 -16.64 -6.52
CA ASP A 220 -2.63 -16.12 -7.73
C ASP A 220 -4.16 -16.25 -7.70
N ALA A 221 -4.67 -17.41 -7.25
CA ALA A 221 -6.11 -17.62 -7.15
C ALA A 221 -6.77 -16.60 -6.22
N ASN A 222 -6.16 -16.29 -5.07
CA ASN A 222 -6.69 -15.29 -4.14
C ASN A 222 -6.60 -13.87 -4.72
N LEU A 223 -5.46 -13.49 -5.31
CA LEU A 223 -5.29 -12.17 -5.95
C LEU A 223 -6.29 -11.91 -7.06
N ARG A 224 -6.68 -12.94 -7.83
CA ARG A 224 -7.71 -12.82 -8.88
C ARG A 224 -9.12 -12.50 -8.36
N ARG A 225 -9.36 -12.54 -7.04
CA ARG A 225 -10.65 -12.24 -6.41
C ARG A 225 -10.64 -10.97 -5.55
N MET A 226 -9.46 -10.50 -5.15
CA MET A 226 -9.34 -9.31 -4.31
C MET A 226 -9.70 -8.04 -5.07
N GLN A 227 -10.49 -7.18 -4.42
CA GLN A 227 -10.93 -5.93 -5.04
C GLN A 227 -10.07 -4.75 -4.63
N SER A 228 -9.79 -4.62 -3.34
CA SER A 228 -8.97 -3.55 -2.79
C SER A 228 -7.50 -3.72 -3.18
N TRP A 229 -6.89 -2.64 -3.66
CA TRP A 229 -5.48 -2.63 -4.05
C TRP A 229 -4.55 -2.73 -2.84
N SER A 230 -4.73 -1.90 -1.81
CA SER A 230 -3.88 -1.94 -0.61
C SER A 230 -4.00 -3.27 0.14
N ALA A 231 -5.19 -3.86 0.22
CA ALA A 231 -5.36 -5.18 0.81
C ALA A 231 -4.69 -6.28 -0.02
N ALA A 232 -4.73 -6.19 -1.36
CA ALA A 232 -4.07 -7.17 -2.22
C ALA A 232 -2.55 -7.10 -2.12
N LEU A 233 -1.97 -5.90 -2.09
CA LEU A 233 -0.53 -5.71 -1.92
C LEU A 233 -0.06 -6.24 -0.56
N GLN A 234 -0.79 -5.93 0.51
CA GLN A 234 -0.51 -6.49 1.82
C GLN A 234 -0.64 -8.01 1.87
N TYR A 235 -1.62 -8.58 1.15
CA TYR A 235 -1.75 -10.03 1.06
C TYR A 235 -0.54 -10.67 0.37
N ILE A 236 0.07 -10.02 -0.63
CA ILE A 236 1.30 -10.51 -1.26
C ILE A 236 2.45 -10.54 -0.25
N GLU A 237 2.62 -9.46 0.53
CA GLU A 237 3.63 -9.37 1.60
C GLU A 237 3.45 -10.45 2.66
N ASP A 238 2.26 -10.52 3.27
CA ASP A 238 1.93 -11.52 4.29
C ASP A 238 2.16 -12.96 3.77
N TYR A 239 1.80 -13.22 2.51
CA TYR A 239 1.98 -14.54 1.90
C TYR A 239 3.44 -14.88 1.66
N ALA A 240 4.27 -13.90 1.31
CA ALA A 240 5.70 -14.07 1.12
C ALA A 240 6.44 -14.36 2.44
N GLU A 241 5.97 -13.80 3.56
CA GLU A 241 6.50 -14.06 4.90
C GLU A 241 6.03 -15.40 5.46
N TRP A 242 4.75 -15.73 5.30
CA TRP A 242 4.16 -16.97 5.81
C TRP A 242 4.70 -18.24 5.13
N ARG A 243 5.16 -18.12 3.88
CA ARG A 243 5.44 -19.25 2.99
C ARG A 243 6.35 -20.29 3.68
N PRO A 244 5.86 -21.53 3.93
CA PRO A 244 6.50 -22.47 4.86
C PRO A 244 7.74 -23.18 4.32
N ASP A 245 8.13 -22.94 3.07
CA ASP A 245 9.35 -23.47 2.43
C ASP A 245 10.52 -22.47 2.42
N ARG A 246 10.42 -21.39 3.21
CA ARG A 246 11.55 -20.53 3.59
C ARG A 246 12.33 -21.09 4.77
#